data_AF-A0AAW5EXA0-F1
#
_entry.id   AF-A0AAW5EXA0-F1
#
_cell.length_a   1.000
_cell.length_b   1.000
_cell.length_c   1.000
_cell.angle_alpha   90.00
_cell.angle_beta   90.00
_cell.angle_gamma   90.00
#
_symmetry.space_group_name_H-M   'P 1'
#
loop_
_entity.id
_entity.type
_entity.pdbx_description
1 polymer ?
#
loop_
_entity_poly.entity_id
_entity_poly.type
_entity_poly.pdbx_seq_one_letter_code
_entity_poly.pdbx_strand_id
1 'polypeptide(L)' 'MKADQGNNLSEMVYHYLLDMILSMKIKPGDRIPEARIATQFGISRTPIRDAMKQLANDGILNIYPNRFAEVKM' A
#
# COMPACT_ATOMS: atom_id res chain seq x y z
N MET A 1 -6.09 -25.74 -8.08
CA MET A 1 -5.91 -24.70 -7.04
C MET A 1 -5.23 -23.49 -7.67
N LYS A 2 -5.98 -22.47 -8.12
CA LYS A 2 -5.44 -21.21 -8.66
C LYS A 2 -6.39 -20.08 -8.23
N ALA A 3 -6.28 -19.60 -7.00
CA ALA A 3 -7.17 -18.55 -6.49
C ALA A 3 -6.56 -17.66 -5.39
N ASP A 4 -5.24 -17.65 -5.16
CA ASP A 4 -4.69 -16.97 -3.97
C ASP A 4 -3.51 -16.01 -4.22
N GLN A 5 -3.05 -15.88 -5.47
CA GLN A 5 -1.88 -15.05 -5.78
C GLN A 5 -2.15 -13.55 -5.58
N GLY A 6 -3.38 -13.09 -5.79
CA GLY A 6 -3.75 -11.70 -5.55
C GLY A 6 -3.81 -11.33 -4.07
N ASN A 7 -4.22 -12.28 -3.23
CA ASN A 7 -4.38 -12.06 -1.79
C ASN A 7 -3.00 -11.97 -1.11
N ASN A 8 -2.10 -12.90 -1.43
CA ASN A 8 -0.74 -12.91 -0.89
C ASN A 8 0.07 -11.67 -1.30
N LEU A 9 -0.01 -11.24 -2.57
CA LEU A 9 0.71 -10.04 -3.02
C LEU A 9 0.19 -8.76 -2.35
N SER A 10 -1.12 -8.65 -2.14
CA SER A 10 -1.71 -7.53 -1.41
C SER A 10 -1.25 -7.52 0.05
N GLU A 11 -1.27 -8.67 0.72
CA GLU A 11 -0.82 -8.82 2.11
C GLU A 11 0.68 -8.50 2.27
N MET A 12 1.51 -8.94 1.33
CA MET A 12 2.93 -8.61 1.31
C MET A 12 3.18 -7.10 1.18
N VAL A 13 2.45 -6.44 0.28
CA VAL A 13 2.55 -4.97 0.11
C VAL A 13 2.02 -4.25 1.34
N TYR A 14 0.96 -4.75 1.97
CA TYR A 14 0.41 -4.22 3.21
C TYR A 14 1.47 -4.19 4.31
N HIS A 15 2.09 -5.34 4.60
CA HIS A 15 3.11 -5.44 5.65
C HIS A 15 4.34 -4.58 5.33
N TYR A 16 4.77 -4.57 4.07
CA TYR A 16 5.87 -3.70 3.64
C TYR A 16 5.59 -2.21 3.90
N LEU A 17 4.40 -1.73 3.51
CA LEU A 17 4.00 -0.35 3.72
C LEU A 17 3.85 -0.03 5.21
N LEU A 18 3.24 -0.93 5.98
CA LEU A 18 3.10 -0.80 7.42
C LEU A 18 4.47 -0.65 8.09
N ASP A 19 5.42 -1.52 7.77
CA ASP A 19 6.79 -1.45 8.31
C ASP A 19 7.49 -0.14 7.94
N MET A 20 7.31 0.34 6.70
CA MET A 20 7.87 1.62 6.28
C MET A 20 7.29 2.81 7.04
N ILE A 21 5.99 2.78 7.35
CA ILE A 21 5.30 3.83 8.11
C ILE A 21 5.71 3.77 9.58
N LEU A 22 5.68 2.58 10.19
CA LEU A 22 6.09 2.38 11.59
C LEU A 22 7.56 2.73 11.83
N SER A 23 8.43 2.48 10.84
CA SER A 23 9.84 2.87 10.88
C SER A 23 10.10 4.34 10.49
N MET A 24 9.06 5.15 10.28
CA MET A 24 9.13 6.56 9.89
C MET A 24 9.91 6.82 8.59
N LYS A 25 10.06 5.80 7.72
CA LYS A 25 10.61 5.94 6.37
C LYS A 25 9.62 6.61 5.42
N ILE A 26 8.33 6.40 5.66
CA ILE A 26 7.23 7.19 5.10
C ILE A 26 6.57 7.89 6.28
N LYS A 27 6.56 9.21 6.28
CA LYS A 27 6.10 10.01 7.42
C LYS A 27 4.61 10.32 7.32
N PRO A 28 3.95 10.67 8.43
CA PRO A 28 2.63 11.28 8.40
C PRO A 28 2.59 12.46 7.41
N GLY A 29 1.58 12.48 6.53
CA GLY A 29 1.43 13.44 5.44
C GLY A 29 2.18 13.10 4.15
N ASP A 30 3.09 12.11 4.14
CA ASP A 30 3.76 11.69 2.91
C ASP A 30 2.82 10.89 2.02
N ARG A 31 2.98 11.07 0.70
CA ARG A 31 2.25 10.30 -0.32
C ARG A 31 2.89 8.94 -0.53
N ILE A 32 2.07 7.92 -0.73
CA ILE A 32 2.51 6.56 -1.05
C ILE A 32 3.01 6.49 -2.50
N PRO A 33 4.25 6.07 -2.75
CA PRO A 33 4.83 6.04 -4.10
C PRO A 33 4.44 4.74 -4.85
N GLU A 34 3.18 4.63 -5.27
CA GLU A 34 2.62 3.43 -5.93
C GLU A 34 3.48 2.91 -7.09
N ALA A 35 3.96 3.81 -7.97
CA ALA A 35 4.75 3.42 -9.13
C ALA A 35 6.08 2.78 -8.73
N ARG A 36 6.73 3.32 -7.68
CA ARG A 36 7.99 2.77 -7.16
C ARG A 36 7.78 1.39 -6.57
N ILE A 37 6.69 1.21 -5.81
CA ILE A 37 6.32 -0.08 -5.20
C ILE A 37 6.03 -1.11 -6.30
N ALA A 38 5.27 -0.75 -7.33
CA ALA A 38 4.98 -1.63 -8.45
C ALA A 38 6.27 -2.12 -9.15
N THR A 39 7.20 -1.21 -9.41
CA THR A 39 8.49 -1.56 -10.01
C THR A 39 9.35 -2.42 -9.07
N GLN A 40 9.41 -2.09 -7.78
CA GLN A 40 10.23 -2.81 -6.81
C GLN A 40 9.76 -4.24 -6.58
N PHE A 41 8.44 -4.46 -6.52
CA PHE A 41 7.85 -5.78 -6.30
C PHE A 41 7.62 -6.54 -7.62
N GLY A 42 7.75 -5.88 -8.78
CA GLY A 42 7.48 -6.50 -10.08
C GLY A 42 6.00 -6.87 -10.28
N ILE A 43 5.08 -6.12 -9.66
CA ILE A 43 3.64 -6.42 -9.63
C ILE A 43 2.81 -5.32 -10.30
N SER A 44 1.57 -5.67 -10.64
CA SER A 44 0.59 -4.70 -11.12
C SER A 44 0.12 -3.77 -9.99
N ARG A 45 -0.60 -2.70 -10.35
CA ARG A 45 -1.13 -1.74 -9.37
C ARG A 45 -2.33 -2.25 -8.58
N THR A 46 -3.02 -3.29 -9.05
CA THR A 46 -4.19 -3.85 -8.37
C THR A 46 -3.90 -4.32 -6.93
N PRO A 47 -2.92 -5.22 -6.68
CA PRO A 47 -2.60 -5.65 -5.31
C PRO A 47 -2.10 -4.50 -4.42
N ILE A 48 -1.44 -3.49 -5.00
CA ILE A 48 -1.02 -2.30 -4.25
C ILE A 48 -2.22 -1.49 -3.79
N ARG A 49 -3.22 -1.30 -4.67
CA ARG A 49 -4.45 -0.59 -4.31
C ARG A 49 -5.26 -1.34 -3.26
N ASP A 50 -5.28 -2.66 -3.31
CA ASP A 50 -5.98 -3.46 -2.30
C ASP A 50 -5.27 -3.39 -0.94
N ALA A 51 -3.94 -3.44 -0.92
CA ALA A 51 -3.14 -3.21 0.30
C ALA A 51 -3.38 -1.82 0.90
N MET A 52 -3.39 -0.76 0.07
CA MET A 52 -3.67 0.60 0.52
C MET A 52 -5.09 0.76 1.06
N LYS A 53 -6.10 0.09 0.46
CA LYS A 53 -7.47 0.06 1.00
C LYS A 53 -7.52 -0.58 2.38
N GLN A 54 -6.80 -1.68 2.59
CA GLN A 54 -6.70 -2.31 3.91
C GLN A 54 -6.08 -1.35 4.93
N LEU A 55 -4.95 -0.72 4.61
CA LEU A 55 -4.33 0.29 5.50
C LEU A 55 -5.25 1.49 5.77
N ALA A 56 -6.08 1.89 4.80
CA ALA A 56 -7.06 2.95 5.00
C ALA A 56 -8.20 2.50 5.93
N ASN A 57 -8.66 1.25 5.82
CA ASN A 57 -9.65 0.67 6.72
C ASN A 57 -9.10 0.58 8.17
N ASP A 58 -7.81 0.33 8.32
CA ASP A 58 -7.12 0.33 9.61
C ASP A 58 -6.84 1.75 10.14
N GLY A 59 -7.20 2.78 9.37
CA GLY A 59 -7.05 4.18 9.77
C GLY A 59 -5.65 4.76 9.60
N ILE A 60 -4.77 4.08 8.87
CA ILE A 60 -3.36 4.45 8.69
C ILE A 60 -3.18 5.38 7.48
N LEU A 61 -3.96 5.19 6.42
CA LEU A 61 -3.89 5.99 5.19
C LEU A 61 -5.18 6.78 4.92
N ASN A 62 -5.03 7.95 4.29
CA ASN A 62 -6.11 8.61 3.57
C ASN A 62 -5.99 8.28 2.07
N ILE A 63 -7.09 7.82 1.45
CA ILE A 63 -7.14 7.57 0.01
C ILE A 63 -7.87 8.71 -0.69
N TYR A 64 -7.21 9.32 -1.68
CA TYR A 64 -7.80 10.28 -2.60
C TYR A 64 -8.03 9.59 -3.95
N PRO A 65 -9.29 9.21 -4.27
CA PRO A 65 -9.59 8.46 -5.49
C PRO A 65 -9.02 9.14 -6.74
N ASN A 66 -8.39 8.33 -7.59
CA ASN A 66 -7.77 8.76 -8.85
C ASN A 66 -6.65 9.80 -8.71
N ARG A 67 -6.12 10.02 -7.51
CA ARG A 67 -5.05 10.99 -7.23
C ARG A 67 -3.85 10.32 -6.56
N PHE A 68 -3.96 9.99 -5.28
CA PHE A 68 -2.90 9.42 -4.46
C PHE A 68 -3.46 8.85 -3.15
N ALA A 69 -2.64 8.10 -2.43
CA ALA A 69 -2.84 7.82 -1.01
C ALA A 69 -1.75 8.53 -0.20
N GLU A 70 -2.06 8.94 1.02
CA GLU A 70 -1.10 9.54 1.96
C GLU A 70 -1.22 8.92 3.34
N VAL A 71 -0.15 8.97 4.12
CA VAL A 71 -0.16 8.56 5.52
C VAL A 71 -0.94 9.59 6.33
N LYS A 72 -1.89 9.12 7.14
CA LYS A 72 -2.71 9.97 7.99
C LYS A 72 -1.83 10.72 9.01
N MET A 73 -2.20 11.98 9.31
CA MET A 73 -1.57 12.79 10.35
C MET A 73 -1.89 12.30 11.76
#